data_AF-A0A6P5RX72-F1
#
_entry.id   AF-A0A6P5RX72-F1
#
_cell.length_a   1.000
_cell.length_b   1.000
_cell.length_c   1.000
_cell.angle_alpha   90.00
_cell.angle_beta   90.00
_cell.angle_gamma   90.00
#
_symmetry.space_group_name_H-M   'P 1'
#
loop_
_entity.id
_entity.type
_entity.pdbx_description
1 polymer ?
#
loop_
_entity_poly.entity_id
_entity_poly.type
_entity_poly.pdbx_seq_one_letter_code
_entity_poly.pdbx_strand_id
1 'polypeptide(L)'
;MALCKRVLQTGADSAFLFSSFRRNLYSPSSTGNNGYGLFSRQISGLVKPNGNRAFLVDTLALVRGLEAKGVPTKQAEAITAAITEVLNDSLENVAHAFVSKAEMQKAGMLQESNLSKFKSEVKSSQEHHFSMLQRETEKLRGDIEKMRSELRYEIDKVTAGQRLDLNLERGRIRDELANQNAETTNLTNKLDREIHTLRAQLEAAKYDVIKYCIGTLVSISAVGLAVLRILL
;
A
#
# COMPACT_ATOMS: atom_id res chain seq x y z
N MET A 1 20.09 -25.22 17.03
CA MET A 1 18.73 -25.57 16.59
C MET A 1 17.92 -24.26 16.49
N ALA A 2 17.96 -23.54 15.36
CA ALA A 2 17.27 -23.80 14.09
C ALA A 2 15.83 -23.24 14.00
N LEU A 3 15.58 -21.96 14.36
CA LEU A 3 14.29 -21.30 14.09
C LEU A 3 14.39 -19.79 13.75
N CYS A 4 15.51 -19.31 13.20
CA CYS A 4 15.64 -17.89 12.80
C CYS A 4 16.20 -17.69 11.39
N LYS A 5 15.84 -18.57 10.44
CA LYS A 5 16.36 -18.48 9.06
C LYS A 5 15.31 -18.68 7.95
N ARG A 6 14.04 -18.37 8.20
CA ARG A 6 12.94 -18.60 7.24
C ARG A 6 12.04 -17.40 6.91
N VAL A 7 12.36 -16.18 7.35
CA VAL A 7 11.49 -15.01 7.10
C VAL A 7 12.14 -13.94 6.20
N LEU A 8 13.42 -14.09 5.85
CA LEU A 8 14.11 -13.18 4.92
C LEU A 8 14.27 -13.74 3.50
N GLN A 9 13.57 -14.83 3.17
CA GLN A 9 13.67 -15.51 1.88
C GLN A 9 12.31 -15.66 1.20
N THR A 10 11.43 -14.68 1.37
CA THR A 10 10.14 -14.57 0.66
C THR A 10 10.00 -13.27 -0.14
N GLY A 11 11.04 -12.44 -0.19
CA GLY A 11 11.06 -11.18 -0.96
C GLY A 11 11.80 -11.24 -2.31
N ALA A 12 12.55 -12.31 -2.59
CA ALA A 12 13.34 -12.44 -3.82
C ALA A 12 12.64 -13.28 -4.91
N ASP A 13 11.74 -14.19 -4.51
CA ASP A 13 11.06 -15.09 -5.45
C ASP A 13 9.84 -14.45 -6.14
N SER A 14 9.29 -13.37 -5.59
CA SER A 14 8.19 -12.60 -6.20
C SER A 14 8.67 -11.65 -7.31
N ALA A 15 9.96 -11.27 -7.32
CA ALA A 15 10.55 -10.48 -8.40
C ALA A 15 10.86 -11.34 -9.65
N PHE A 16 11.10 -12.64 -9.47
CA PHE A 16 11.33 -13.55 -10.59
C PHE A 16 10.05 -13.93 -11.35
N LEU A 17 8.90 -13.98 -10.67
CA LEU A 17 7.61 -14.28 -11.30
C LEU A 17 6.99 -13.11 -12.08
N PHE A 18 7.41 -11.86 -11.82
CA PHE A 18 6.96 -10.72 -12.61
C PHE A 18 7.79 -10.49 -13.88
N SER A 19 9.02 -11.04 -13.94
CA SER A 19 9.89 -10.96 -15.12
C SER A 19 9.53 -11.96 -16.23
N SER A 20 8.83 -13.04 -15.88
CA SER A 20 8.41 -14.10 -16.81
C SER A 20 7.09 -13.77 -17.55
N PHE A 21 6.30 -12.81 -17.08
CA PHE A 21 5.06 -12.39 -17.76
C PHE A 21 5.29 -11.39 -18.91
N ARG A 22 6.50 -10.80 -19.02
CA ARG A 22 6.84 -9.85 -20.10
C ARG A 22 7.41 -10.50 -21.38
N ARG A 23 7.68 -11.81 -21.40
CA ARG A 23 8.44 -12.45 -22.50
C ARG A 23 7.63 -13.30 -23.48
N ASN A 24 6.30 -13.34 -23.41
CA ASN A 24 5.51 -14.24 -24.26
C ASN A 24 4.36 -13.61 -25.08
N LEU A 25 4.38 -12.29 -25.32
CA LEU A 25 3.38 -11.63 -26.18
C LEU A 25 3.95 -10.91 -27.41
N TYR A 26 5.19 -11.21 -27.78
CA TYR A 26 5.80 -10.77 -29.03
C TYR A 26 6.52 -11.94 -29.70
N SER A 27 5.73 -12.87 -30.24
CA SER A 27 6.19 -13.63 -31.40
C SER A 27 5.75 -12.84 -32.64
N PRO A 28 6.66 -12.20 -33.39
CA PRO A 28 6.38 -11.87 -34.76
C PRO A 28 6.36 -13.21 -35.50
N SER A 29 5.20 -13.83 -35.64
CA SER A 29 5.02 -14.87 -36.65
C SER A 29 5.20 -14.18 -37.99
N SER A 30 6.44 -14.29 -38.48
CA SER A 30 6.82 -14.08 -39.86
C SER A 30 5.74 -14.67 -40.74
N THR A 31 4.90 -13.80 -41.31
CA THR A 31 3.95 -14.21 -42.34
C THR A 31 4.82 -14.49 -43.56
N GLY A 32 5.20 -15.76 -43.70
CA GLY A 32 5.81 -16.28 -44.90
C GLY A 32 4.94 -15.88 -46.07
N ASN A 33 5.50 -15.04 -46.91
CA ASN A 33 4.94 -14.59 -48.16
C ASN A 33 4.88 -15.78 -49.12
N ASN A 34 3.94 -16.71 -48.89
CA ASN A 34 3.55 -17.68 -49.89
C ASN A 34 2.50 -17.01 -50.77
N GLY A 35 3.00 -16.30 -51.78
CA GLY A 35 2.22 -15.88 -52.92
C GLY A 35 1.74 -17.09 -53.71
N TYR A 36 0.63 -17.69 -53.28
CA TYR A 36 -0.24 -18.41 -54.19
C TYR A 36 -1.02 -17.32 -54.94
N GLY A 37 -0.50 -16.95 -56.11
CA GLY A 37 -1.19 -16.10 -57.05
C GLY A 37 -2.51 -16.73 -57.47
N LEU A 38 -3.58 -16.46 -56.73
CA LEU A 38 -4.93 -16.52 -57.26
C LEU A 38 -5.07 -15.33 -58.20
N PHE A 39 -4.66 -15.54 -59.45
CA PHE A 39 -5.12 -14.78 -60.61
C PHE A 39 -6.64 -14.96 -60.73
N SER A 40 -7.38 -14.35 -59.80
CA SER A 40 -8.79 -14.07 -60.00
C SER A 40 -8.81 -12.99 -61.07
N ARG A 41 -9.15 -13.37 -62.31
CA ARG A 41 -9.38 -12.45 -63.41
C ARG A 41 -10.17 -11.25 -62.89
N GLN A 42 -9.61 -10.05 -62.98
CA GLN A 42 -10.29 -8.79 -62.71
C GLN A 42 -11.41 -8.58 -63.74
N ILE A 43 -12.53 -9.28 -63.59
CA ILE A 43 -13.78 -8.98 -64.31
C ILE A 43 -14.63 -7.99 -63.47
N SER A 44 -14.38 -7.93 -62.17
CA SER A 44 -15.19 -7.15 -61.22
C SER A 44 -14.93 -5.64 -61.22
N GLY A 45 -13.98 -5.14 -62.01
CA GLY A 45 -13.57 -3.73 -62.00
C GLY A 45 -14.39 -2.81 -62.91
N LEU A 46 -15.26 -3.36 -63.76
CA LEU A 46 -15.91 -2.61 -64.84
C LEU A 46 -17.44 -2.63 -64.80
N VAL A 47 -18.05 -2.73 -63.62
CA VAL A 47 -19.50 -2.63 -63.49
C VAL A 47 -19.84 -1.53 -62.49
N LYS A 48 -20.45 -0.45 -63.02
CA LYS A 48 -21.05 0.63 -62.23
C LYS A 48 -22.09 0.02 -61.28
N PRO A 49 -22.22 0.51 -60.03
CA PRO A 49 -23.17 -0.03 -59.05
C PRO A 49 -24.64 0.08 -59.50
N ASN A 50 -24.94 0.91 -60.51
CA ASN A 50 -26.29 1.15 -61.04
C ASN A 50 -26.44 0.80 -62.54
N GLY A 51 -25.49 0.05 -63.12
CA GLY A 51 -25.58 -0.40 -64.51
C GLY A 51 -25.70 -1.91 -64.56
N ASN A 52 -26.64 -2.43 -65.37
CA ASN A 52 -26.87 -3.86 -65.58
C ASN A 52 -25.56 -4.64 -65.48
N ARG A 53 -25.44 -5.48 -64.46
CA ARG A 53 -24.29 -6.37 -64.28
C ARG A 53 -24.19 -7.22 -65.55
N ALA A 54 -23.21 -6.91 -66.39
CA ALA A 54 -23.16 -7.43 -67.75
C ALA A 54 -22.94 -8.95 -67.70
N PHE A 55 -24.00 -9.71 -67.90
CA PHE A 55 -23.91 -11.12 -68.25
C PHE A 55 -23.48 -11.17 -69.73
N LEU A 56 -22.31 -11.73 -69.99
CA LEU A 56 -21.82 -11.95 -71.36
C LEU A 56 -22.52 -13.22 -71.91
N VAL A 57 -23.83 -13.14 -72.17
CA VAL A 57 -24.49 -14.15 -73.03
C VAL A 57 -24.10 -13.76 -74.44
N ASP A 58 -23.40 -14.63 -75.14
CA ASP A 58 -23.27 -14.49 -76.58
C ASP A 58 -24.61 -14.85 -77.23
N THR A 59 -25.49 -13.86 -77.33
CA THR A 59 -26.84 -14.01 -77.90
C THR A 59 -26.78 -14.45 -79.35
N LEU A 60 -25.76 -14.04 -80.09
CA LEU A 60 -25.56 -14.43 -81.49
C LEU A 60 -25.17 -15.91 -81.58
N ALA A 61 -24.21 -16.38 -80.78
CA ALA A 61 -23.84 -17.79 -80.74
C ALA A 61 -25.01 -18.68 -80.30
N LEU A 62 -25.83 -18.21 -79.36
CA LEU A 62 -27.01 -18.95 -78.90
C LEU A 62 -28.07 -19.09 -80.00
N VAL A 63 -28.39 -18.00 -80.71
CA VAL A 63 -29.32 -18.02 -81.85
C VAL A 63 -28.79 -18.95 -82.95
N ARG A 64 -27.51 -18.83 -83.32
CA ARG A 64 -26.90 -19.67 -84.37
C ARG A 64 -26.86 -21.15 -83.98
N GLY A 65 -26.65 -21.46 -82.69
CA GLY A 65 -26.72 -22.83 -82.17
C GLY A 65 -28.13 -23.42 -82.22
N LEU A 66 -29.17 -22.61 -81.99
CA LEU A 66 -30.57 -23.02 -82.11
C LEU A 66 -30.97 -23.23 -83.58
N GLU A 67 -30.56 -22.33 -84.47
CA GLU A 67 -30.78 -22.46 -85.92
C GLU A 67 -30.10 -23.71 -86.50
N ALA A 68 -28.87 -24.01 -86.07
CA ALA A 68 -28.14 -25.22 -86.48
C ALA A 68 -28.86 -26.52 -86.06
N LYS A 69 -29.77 -26.47 -85.07
CA LYS A 69 -30.60 -27.59 -84.63
C LYS A 69 -32.01 -27.59 -85.25
N GLY A 70 -32.25 -26.74 -86.25
CA GLY A 70 -33.51 -26.69 -87.00
C GLY A 70 -34.57 -25.76 -86.39
N VAL A 71 -34.22 -24.91 -85.43
CA VAL A 71 -35.16 -23.91 -84.89
C VAL A 71 -35.25 -22.73 -85.87
N PRO A 72 -36.46 -22.31 -86.28
CA PRO A 72 -36.64 -21.12 -87.12
C PRO A 72 -36.07 -19.87 -86.45
N THR A 73 -35.42 -19.00 -87.22
CA THR A 73 -34.73 -17.77 -86.74
C THR A 73 -35.56 -16.95 -85.76
N LYS A 74 -36.84 -16.66 -86.08
CA LYS A 74 -37.73 -15.88 -85.20
C LYS A 74 -38.01 -16.55 -83.85
N GLN A 75 -38.08 -17.88 -83.83
CA GLN A 75 -38.28 -18.65 -82.60
C GLN A 75 -36.98 -18.75 -81.81
N ALA A 76 -35.83 -18.91 -82.48
CA ALA A 76 -34.52 -18.90 -81.84
C ALA A 76 -34.21 -17.56 -81.16
N GLU A 77 -34.57 -16.44 -81.80
CA GLU A 77 -34.49 -15.09 -81.22
C GLU A 77 -35.41 -14.92 -80.00
N ALA A 78 -36.67 -15.34 -80.09
CA ALA A 78 -37.62 -15.25 -78.98
C ALA A 78 -37.22 -16.09 -77.77
N ILE A 79 -36.72 -17.31 -77.99
CA ILE A 79 -36.20 -18.19 -76.94
C ILE A 79 -34.96 -17.57 -76.29
N THR A 80 -34.04 -17.04 -77.10
CA THR A 80 -32.84 -16.36 -76.61
C THR A 80 -33.18 -15.13 -75.77
N ALA A 81 -34.19 -14.36 -76.17
CA ALA A 81 -34.67 -13.20 -75.43
C ALA A 81 -35.26 -13.59 -74.07
N ALA A 82 -36.15 -14.59 -74.02
CA ALA A 82 -36.74 -15.07 -72.77
C ALA A 82 -35.69 -15.65 -71.80
N ILE A 83 -34.71 -16.39 -72.31
CA ILE A 83 -33.59 -16.90 -71.51
C ILE A 83 -32.75 -15.75 -70.95
N THR A 84 -32.46 -14.74 -71.75
CA THR A 84 -31.68 -13.58 -71.32
C THR A 84 -32.39 -12.79 -70.23
N GLU A 85 -33.72 -12.66 -70.32
CA GLU A 85 -34.56 -12.01 -69.30
C GLU A 85 -34.54 -12.76 -67.96
N VAL A 86 -34.85 -14.06 -67.97
CA VAL A 86 -34.84 -14.89 -66.74
C VAL A 86 -33.45 -14.93 -66.11
N LEU A 87 -32.37 -14.94 -66.91
CA LEU A 87 -31.00 -14.90 -66.41
C LEU A 87 -30.67 -13.54 -65.76
N ASN A 88 -31.11 -12.43 -66.33
CA ASN A 88 -30.92 -11.10 -65.74
C ASN A 88 -31.66 -10.97 -64.40
N ASP A 89 -32.92 -11.41 -64.33
CA ASP A 89 -33.71 -11.38 -63.10
C ASP A 89 -33.12 -12.27 -62.00
N SER A 90 -32.71 -13.48 -62.38
CA SER A 90 -32.06 -14.42 -61.44
C SER A 90 -30.74 -13.86 -60.92
N LEU A 91 -29.95 -13.21 -61.77
CA LEU A 91 -28.67 -12.64 -61.38
C LEU A 91 -28.84 -11.44 -60.45
N GLU A 92 -29.77 -10.53 -60.71
CA GLU A 92 -29.98 -9.37 -59.84
C GLU A 92 -30.47 -9.82 -58.46
N ASN A 93 -31.37 -10.80 -58.41
CA ASN A 93 -31.80 -11.40 -57.15
C ASN A 93 -30.63 -12.02 -56.35
N VAL A 94 -29.74 -12.77 -57.02
CA VAL A 94 -28.54 -13.33 -56.38
C VAL A 94 -27.57 -12.22 -55.95
N ALA A 95 -27.44 -11.16 -56.75
CA ALA A 95 -26.49 -10.10 -56.49
C ALA A 95 -26.85 -9.23 -55.27
N HIS A 96 -28.13 -9.16 -54.88
CA HIS A 96 -28.55 -8.56 -53.61
C HIS A 96 -28.06 -9.31 -52.37
N ALA A 97 -27.73 -10.61 -52.48
CA ALA A 97 -27.18 -11.40 -51.38
C ALA A 97 -25.65 -11.19 -51.21
N PHE A 98 -24.99 -10.51 -52.15
CA PHE A 98 -23.55 -10.27 -52.12
C PHE A 98 -23.23 -8.79 -51.92
N VAL A 99 -22.14 -8.53 -51.21
CA VAL A 99 -21.58 -7.19 -51.05
C VAL A 99 -20.47 -6.98 -52.08
N SER A 100 -20.35 -5.77 -52.63
CA SER A 100 -19.28 -5.48 -53.58
C SER A 100 -17.91 -5.53 -52.90
N LYS A 101 -16.86 -5.88 -53.66
CA LYS A 101 -15.48 -5.87 -53.11
C LYS A 101 -15.07 -4.49 -52.58
N ALA A 102 -15.52 -3.42 -53.21
CA ALA A 102 -15.23 -2.05 -52.79
C ALA A 102 -15.89 -1.70 -51.44
N GLU A 103 -17.15 -2.08 -51.24
CA GLU A 103 -17.87 -1.86 -49.97
C GLU A 103 -17.27 -2.71 -48.85
N MET A 104 -16.96 -3.98 -49.11
CA MET A 104 -16.31 -4.85 -48.14
C MET A 104 -14.94 -4.31 -47.72
N GLN A 105 -14.12 -3.85 -48.68
CA GLN A 105 -12.82 -3.23 -48.38
C GLN A 105 -12.98 -1.95 -47.57
N LYS A 106 -13.95 -1.09 -47.91
CA LYS A 106 -14.24 0.13 -47.14
C LYS A 106 -14.66 -0.19 -45.71
N ALA A 107 -15.51 -1.19 -45.50
CA ALA A 107 -15.91 -1.65 -44.18
C ALA A 107 -14.72 -2.20 -43.37
N GLY A 108 -13.86 -2.99 -44.01
CA GLY A 108 -12.62 -3.49 -43.40
C GLY A 108 -11.67 -2.38 -42.97
N MET A 109 -11.43 -1.38 -43.84
CA MET A 109 -10.60 -0.22 -43.51
C MET A 109 -11.18 0.60 -42.34
N LEU A 110 -12.51 0.77 -42.30
CA LEU A 110 -13.18 1.47 -41.19
C LEU A 110 -13.03 0.71 -39.87
N GLN A 111 -13.21 -0.62 -39.90
CA GLN A 111 -13.04 -1.48 -38.73
C GLN A 111 -11.60 -1.45 -38.22
N GLU A 112 -10.61 -1.54 -39.11
CA GLU A 112 -9.20 -1.48 -38.76
C GLU A 112 -8.81 -0.11 -38.15
N SER A 113 -9.31 0.98 -38.74
CA SER A 113 -9.16 2.33 -38.17
C SER A 113 -9.74 2.42 -36.76
N ASN A 114 -10.97 1.93 -36.55
CA ASN A 114 -11.62 1.96 -35.24
C ASN A 114 -10.87 1.10 -34.21
N LEU A 115 -10.40 -0.08 -34.62
CA LEU A 115 -9.60 -0.96 -33.76
C LEU A 115 -8.27 -0.28 -33.38
N SER A 116 -7.62 0.39 -34.33
CA SER A 116 -6.38 1.12 -34.07
C SER A 116 -6.59 2.28 -33.09
N LYS A 117 -7.68 3.05 -33.25
CA LYS A 117 -8.05 4.13 -32.31
C LYS A 117 -8.31 3.59 -30.91
N PHE A 118 -9.17 2.57 -30.80
CA PHE A 118 -9.45 1.91 -29.52
C PHE A 118 -8.18 1.41 -28.84
N LYS A 119 -7.29 0.74 -29.58
CA LYS A 119 -6.00 0.27 -29.07
C LYS A 119 -5.14 1.43 -28.54
N SER A 120 -5.10 2.55 -29.26
CA SER A 120 -4.33 3.73 -28.84
C SER A 120 -4.89 4.37 -27.57
N GLU A 121 -6.22 4.48 -27.45
CA GLU A 121 -6.89 5.02 -26.26
C GLU A 121 -6.69 4.11 -25.04
N VAL A 122 -6.85 2.80 -25.20
CA VAL A 122 -6.61 1.83 -24.12
C VAL A 122 -5.16 1.89 -23.65
N LYS A 123 -4.20 1.92 -24.57
CA LYS A 123 -2.77 2.02 -24.23
C LYS A 123 -2.47 3.33 -23.50
N SER A 124 -2.95 4.46 -24.03
CA SER A 124 -2.75 5.78 -23.43
C SER A 124 -3.36 5.87 -22.04
N SER A 125 -4.58 5.35 -21.87
CA SER A 125 -5.27 5.31 -20.58
C SER A 125 -4.52 4.44 -19.57
N GLN A 126 -4.10 3.23 -19.97
CA GLN A 126 -3.34 2.33 -19.11
C GLN A 126 -2.01 2.95 -18.66
N GLU A 127 -1.28 3.58 -19.59
CA GLU A 127 -0.01 4.25 -19.29
C GLU A 127 -0.20 5.45 -18.35
N HIS A 128 -1.26 6.24 -18.56
CA HIS A 128 -1.64 7.33 -17.66
C HIS A 128 -1.99 6.84 -16.26
N HIS A 129 -2.87 5.84 -16.14
CA HIS A 129 -3.26 5.28 -14.83
C HIS A 129 -2.06 4.66 -14.12
N PHE A 130 -1.17 3.97 -14.84
CA PHE A 130 0.03 3.40 -14.27
C PHE A 130 0.98 4.50 -13.76
N SER A 131 1.22 5.55 -14.54
CA SER A 131 2.06 6.68 -14.13
C SER A 131 1.48 7.41 -12.91
N MET A 132 0.15 7.58 -12.87
CA MET A 132 -0.54 8.19 -11.73
C MET A 132 -0.39 7.35 -10.45
N LEU A 133 -0.69 6.05 -10.54
CA LEU A 133 -0.55 5.12 -9.41
C LEU A 133 0.90 5.03 -8.92
N GLN A 134 1.87 4.99 -9.84
CA GLN A 134 3.28 4.97 -9.47
C GLN A 134 3.68 6.24 -8.72
N ARG A 135 3.23 7.41 -9.17
CA ARG A 135 3.50 8.69 -8.51
C ARG A 135 2.86 8.76 -7.12
N GLU A 136 1.61 8.32 -6.97
CA GLU A 136 0.93 8.27 -5.67
C GLU A 136 1.59 7.29 -4.71
N THR A 137 2.01 6.13 -5.21
CA THR A 137 2.74 5.13 -4.41
C THR A 137 4.07 5.69 -3.90
N GLU A 138 4.84 6.37 -4.76
CA GLU A 138 6.11 6.97 -4.35
C GLU A 138 5.91 8.12 -3.36
N LYS A 139 4.87 8.93 -3.55
CA LYS A 139 4.50 9.99 -2.60
C LYS A 139 4.15 9.41 -1.23
N LEU A 140 3.27 8.41 -1.18
CA LEU A 140 2.88 7.74 0.06
C LEU A 140 4.08 7.07 0.74
N ARG A 141 4.98 6.46 -0.03
CA ARG A 141 6.23 5.88 0.48
C ARG A 141 7.11 6.96 1.14
N GLY A 142 7.24 8.13 0.51
CA GLY A 142 7.95 9.28 1.07
C GLY A 142 7.33 9.80 2.37
N ASP A 143 6.00 9.95 2.39
CA ASP A 143 5.26 10.40 3.57
C ASP A 143 5.43 9.41 4.75
N ILE A 144 5.40 8.10 4.48
CA ILE A 144 5.66 7.05 5.48
C ILE A 144 7.07 7.16 6.06
N GLU A 145 8.09 7.35 5.22
CA GLU A 145 9.47 7.44 5.70
C GLU A 145 9.69 8.71 6.52
N LYS A 146 9.08 9.83 6.11
CA LYS A 146 9.09 11.07 6.89
C LYS A 146 8.44 10.88 8.27
N MET A 147 7.22 10.36 8.34
CA MET A 147 6.55 10.09 9.62
C MET A 147 7.36 9.13 10.50
N ARG A 148 7.97 8.10 9.90
CA ARG A 148 8.83 7.15 10.62
C ARG A 148 10.04 7.84 11.25
N SER A 149 10.66 8.79 10.54
CA SER A 149 11.80 9.56 11.05
C SER A 149 11.39 10.51 12.19
N GLU A 150 10.27 11.22 12.03
CA GLU A 150 9.73 12.13 13.05
C GLU A 150 9.34 11.38 14.33
N LEU A 151 8.66 10.22 14.20
CA LEU A 151 8.31 9.39 15.34
C LEU A 151 9.53 8.86 16.09
N ARG A 152 10.57 8.43 15.37
CA ARG A 152 11.83 8.00 16.00
C ARG A 152 12.46 9.14 16.79
N TYR A 153 12.52 10.33 16.21
CA TYR A 153 13.06 11.51 16.87
C TYR A 153 12.27 11.87 18.14
N GLU A 154 10.94 11.90 18.08
CA GLU A 154 10.12 12.19 19.27
C GLU A 154 10.24 11.09 20.34
N ILE A 155 10.35 9.81 19.96
CA ILE A 155 10.63 8.71 20.91
C ILE A 155 11.97 8.93 21.61
N ASP A 156 13.04 9.21 20.86
CA ASP A 156 14.38 9.40 21.41
C ASP A 156 14.41 10.62 22.34
N LYS A 157 13.77 11.71 21.93
CA LYS A 157 13.64 12.95 22.70
C LYS A 157 12.86 12.75 24.00
N VAL A 158 11.69 12.11 23.95
CA VAL A 158 10.89 11.81 25.16
C VAL A 158 11.65 10.85 26.08
N THR A 159 12.29 9.83 25.54
CA THR A 159 13.08 8.86 26.32
C THR A 159 14.26 9.54 27.02
N ALA A 160 14.99 10.42 26.31
CA ALA A 160 16.08 11.18 26.89
C ALA A 160 15.59 12.16 27.97
N GLY A 161 14.46 12.85 27.73
CA GLY A 161 13.82 13.74 28.69
C GLY A 161 13.41 13.00 29.97
N GLN A 162 12.69 11.90 29.86
CA GLN A 162 12.29 11.07 30.99
C GLN A 162 13.49 10.55 31.78
N ARG A 163 14.56 10.12 31.10
CA ARG A 163 15.77 9.66 31.78
C ARG A 163 16.46 10.80 32.54
N LEU A 164 16.48 12.02 31.99
CA LEU A 164 17.02 13.19 32.66
C LEU A 164 16.19 13.54 33.89
N ASP A 165 14.87 13.63 33.76
CA ASP A 165 13.95 13.96 34.85
C ASP A 165 14.10 12.99 36.02
N LEU A 166 14.14 11.68 35.74
CA LEU A 166 14.35 10.65 36.76
C LEU A 166 15.72 10.79 37.45
N ASN A 167 16.78 11.14 36.72
CA ASN A 167 18.09 11.33 37.31
C ASN A 167 18.15 12.58 38.20
N LEU A 168 17.51 13.67 37.79
CA LEU A 168 17.42 14.91 38.58
C LEU A 168 16.60 14.68 39.84
N GLU A 169 15.43 14.06 39.75
CA GLU A 169 14.59 13.79 40.91
C GLU A 169 15.26 12.79 41.87
N ARG A 170 15.98 11.79 41.33
CA ARG A 170 16.80 10.88 42.15
C ARG A 170 17.94 11.61 42.86
N GLY A 171 18.55 12.60 42.23
CA GLY A 171 19.53 13.49 42.85
C GLY A 171 18.91 14.28 44.00
N ARG A 172 17.78 14.95 43.74
CA ARG A 172 17.05 15.75 44.72
C ARG A 172 16.60 14.94 45.94
N ILE A 173 16.09 13.72 45.73
CA ILE A 173 15.70 12.81 46.83
C ILE A 173 16.92 12.41 47.67
N ARG A 174 18.09 12.20 47.06
CA ARG A 174 19.32 11.88 47.82
C ARG A 174 19.78 13.06 48.67
N ASP A 175 19.73 14.27 48.13
CA ASP A 175 20.12 15.48 48.86
C ASP A 175 19.17 15.75 50.03
N GLU A 176 17.86 15.62 49.81
CA GLU A 176 16.83 15.74 50.85
C GLU A 176 17.03 14.66 51.95
N LEU A 177 17.27 13.41 51.55
CA LEU A 177 17.54 12.32 52.49
C LEU A 177 18.82 12.57 53.31
N ALA A 178 19.87 13.10 52.69
CA ALA A 178 21.12 13.44 53.37
C ALA A 178 20.90 14.58 54.38
N ASN A 179 20.11 15.60 54.02
CA ASN A 179 19.76 16.70 54.92
C ASN A 179 18.94 16.19 56.13
N GLN A 180 17.89 15.39 55.89
CA GLN A 180 17.08 14.80 56.96
C GLN A 180 17.91 13.91 57.90
N ASN A 181 18.86 13.14 57.35
CA ASN A 181 19.75 12.32 58.15
C ASN A 181 20.70 13.16 59.02
N ALA A 182 21.21 14.28 58.48
CA ALA A 182 22.02 15.23 59.22
C ALA A 182 21.22 15.93 60.35
N GLU A 183 19.99 16.35 60.07
CA GLU A 183 19.07 16.92 61.06
C GLU A 183 18.73 15.91 62.16
N THR A 184 18.40 14.67 61.79
CA THR A 184 18.13 13.58 62.74
C THR A 184 19.35 13.32 63.62
N THR A 185 20.55 13.22 63.03
CA THR A 185 21.80 13.05 63.78
C THR A 185 22.08 14.24 64.71
N ASN A 186 21.80 15.47 64.28
CA ASN A 186 21.95 16.66 65.13
C ASN A 186 20.99 16.61 66.33
N LEU A 187 19.74 16.21 66.09
CA LEU A 187 18.71 16.12 67.13
C LEU A 187 19.02 15.00 68.12
N THR A 188 19.46 13.82 67.65
CA THR A 188 19.93 12.73 68.51
C THR A 188 21.08 13.20 69.41
N ASN A 189 22.08 13.88 68.84
CA ASN A 189 23.21 14.41 69.61
C ASN A 189 22.78 15.47 70.65
N LYS A 190 21.77 16.29 70.34
CA LYS A 190 21.19 17.25 71.30
C LYS A 190 20.47 16.53 72.43
N LEU A 191 19.64 15.54 72.10
CA LEU A 191 18.92 14.72 73.08
C LEU A 191 19.89 14.00 74.02
N ASP A 192 20.95 13.39 73.50
CA ASP A 192 21.96 12.73 74.34
C ASP A 192 22.63 13.71 75.32
N ARG A 193 22.95 14.94 74.87
CA ARG A 193 23.50 15.99 75.74
C ARG A 193 22.50 16.41 76.82
N GLU A 194 21.23 16.58 76.48
CA GLU A 194 20.18 16.92 77.46
C GLU A 194 19.99 15.79 78.48
N ILE A 195 19.98 14.53 78.04
CA ILE A 195 19.93 13.36 78.92
C ILE A 195 21.11 13.35 79.90
N HIS A 196 22.34 13.57 79.41
CA HIS A 196 23.52 13.65 80.27
C HIS A 196 23.44 14.81 81.27
N THR A 197 22.93 15.96 80.83
CA THR A 197 22.76 17.14 81.69
C THR A 197 21.71 16.89 82.78
N LEU A 198 20.55 16.35 82.41
CA LEU A 198 19.49 15.99 83.36
C LEU A 198 19.94 14.94 84.36
N ARG A 199 20.72 13.95 83.90
CA ARG A 199 21.32 12.93 84.79
C ARG A 199 22.26 13.55 85.81
N ALA A 200 23.13 14.47 85.39
CA ALA A 200 24.04 15.18 86.29
C ALA A 200 23.28 16.04 87.30
N GLN A 201 22.23 16.76 86.86
CA GLN A 201 21.36 17.54 87.75
C GLN A 201 20.63 16.64 88.76
N LEU A 202 20.15 15.47 88.34
CA LEU A 202 19.49 14.51 89.22
C LEU A 202 20.46 13.90 90.24
N GLU A 203 21.70 13.60 89.85
CA GLU A 203 22.74 13.16 90.79
C GLU A 203 23.07 14.25 91.81
N ALA A 204 23.22 15.51 91.38
CA ALA A 204 23.43 16.65 92.28
C ALA A 204 22.27 16.83 93.26
N ALA A 205 21.02 16.82 92.77
CA ALA A 205 19.82 16.94 93.61
C ALA A 205 19.70 15.78 94.62
N LYS A 206 20.09 14.56 94.22
CA LYS A 206 20.17 13.40 95.13
C LYS A 206 21.16 13.67 96.27
N TYR A 207 22.35 14.21 95.98
CA TYR A 207 23.33 14.56 97.02
C TYR A 207 22.83 15.68 97.94
N ASP A 208 22.13 16.68 97.40
CA ASP A 208 21.51 17.73 98.22
C ASP A 208 20.48 17.17 99.20
N VAL A 209 19.59 16.28 98.74
CA VAL A 209 18.61 15.61 99.61
C VAL A 209 19.31 14.81 100.71
N ILE A 210 20.35 14.05 100.38
CA ILE A 210 21.13 13.30 101.37
C ILE A 210 21.75 14.25 102.40
N LYS A 211 22.32 15.38 101.97
CA LYS A 211 22.90 16.40 102.85
C LYS A 211 21.85 16.99 103.80
N TYR A 212 20.66 17.33 103.31
CA TYR A 212 19.57 17.82 104.15
C TYR A 212 19.09 16.74 105.15
N CYS A 213 18.95 15.48 104.74
CA CYS A 213 18.59 14.38 105.64
C CYS A 213 19.60 14.18 106.77
N ILE A 214 20.91 14.23 106.47
CA ILE A 214 21.95 14.14 107.50
C ILE A 214 21.84 15.35 108.45
N GLY A 215 21.68 16.56 107.91
CA GLY A 215 21.52 17.78 108.72
C GLY A 215 20.32 17.74 109.67
N THR A 216 19.17 17.23 109.21
CA THR A 216 17.97 17.11 110.06
C THR A 216 18.08 16.00 111.09
N LEU A 217 18.65 14.84 110.76
CA LEU A 217 18.90 13.77 111.74
C LEU A 217 19.83 14.24 112.87
N VAL A 218 20.89 14.98 112.52
CA VAL A 218 21.82 15.55 113.50
C VAL A 218 21.14 16.64 114.33
N SER A 219 20.32 17.52 113.74
CA SER A 219 19.64 18.57 114.51
C SER A 219 18.61 17.98 115.49
N ILE A 220 17.83 16.97 115.07
CA ILE A 220 16.87 16.28 115.94
C ILE A 220 17.61 15.60 117.09
N SER A 221 18.74 14.92 116.80
CA SER A 221 19.57 14.27 117.82
C SER A 221 20.19 15.27 118.80
N ALA A 222 20.66 16.42 118.32
CA ALA A 222 21.20 17.49 119.16
C ALA A 222 20.13 18.09 120.08
N VAL A 223 18.93 18.37 119.55
CA VAL A 223 17.79 18.84 120.35
C VAL A 223 17.37 17.78 121.38
N GLY A 224 17.29 16.51 120.99
CA GLY A 224 16.96 15.40 121.89
C GLY A 224 17.96 15.26 123.05
N LEU A 225 19.26 15.34 122.77
CA LEU A 225 20.31 15.34 123.80
C LEU A 225 20.23 16.58 124.71
N ALA A 226 19.92 17.76 124.16
CA ALA A 226 19.76 18.97 124.95
C ALA A 226 18.58 18.87 125.93
N VAL A 227 17.45 18.29 125.49
CA VAL A 227 16.29 18.05 126.36
C VAL A 227 16.60 17.03 127.44
N LEU A 228 17.24 15.90 127.10
CA LEU A 228 17.66 14.90 128.08
C LEU A 228 18.59 15.48 129.15
N ARG A 229 19.49 16.41 128.78
CA ARG A 229 20.37 17.11 129.71
C ARG A 229 19.64 18.05 130.68
N ILE A 230 18.48 18.59 130.29
CA ILE A 230 17.66 19.46 131.16
C ILE A 230 16.78 18.63 132.12
N LEU A 231 16.42 17.40 131.73
CA LEU A 231 15.51 16.52 132.47
C LEU A 231 16.21 15.61 133.50
N LEU A 232 17.51 15.35 133.35
CA LEU A 232 18.37 14.66 134.33
C LEU A 232 19.05 15.67 135.26
#